data_AF-A0A2T4WCH3-F1
#
_entry.id   AF-A0A2T4WCH3-F1
#
_cell.length_a   1.000
_cell.length_b   1.000
_cell.length_c   1.000
_cell.angle_alpha   90.00
_cell.angle_beta   90.00
_cell.angle_gamma   90.00
#
_symmetry.space_group_name_H-M   'P 1'
#
loop_
_entity.id
_entity.type
_entity.pdbx_description
1 polymer ?
#
loop_
_entity_poly.entity_id
_entity_poly.type
_entity_poly.pdbx_seq_one_letter_code
_entity_poly.pdbx_strand_id
1 'polypeptide(L)'
;RWRSEPLTRYKMVNDIIEQDLLIGKTKDEVIVLLGKPNSSISEEKDLFFYKLGQQPSFFEPKREQLLIVFKHQEVVEVAIVPEQ
;
A
#
# COMPACT_ATOMS: atom_id res chain seq x y z
N ARG A 1 2.29 13.85 1.07
CA ARG A 1 1.24 13.63 2.09
C ARG A 1 1.23 12.19 2.61
N TRP A 2 1.29 11.18 1.73
CA TRP A 2 1.35 9.76 2.12
C TRP A 2 2.30 9.42 3.29
N ARG A 3 3.54 9.92 3.22
CA ARG A 3 4.56 9.67 4.25
C ARG A 3 4.33 10.46 5.55
N SER A 4 3.82 11.69 5.43
CA SER A 4 3.65 12.62 6.54
C SER A 4 2.37 12.37 7.34
N GLU A 5 1.38 11.69 6.75
CA GLU A 5 0.06 11.48 7.36
C GLU A 5 -0.40 10.02 7.25
N PRO A 6 0.23 9.08 7.98
CA PRO A 6 -0.10 7.66 7.87
C PRO A 6 -1.53 7.31 8.27
N LEU A 7 -2.15 8.12 9.14
CA LEU A 7 -3.53 7.91 9.62
C LEU A 7 -4.61 8.31 8.60
N THR A 8 -4.25 9.06 7.55
CA THR A 8 -5.18 9.55 6.52
C THR A 8 -4.91 8.96 5.15
N ARG A 9 -4.08 7.91 5.05
CA ARG A 9 -3.72 7.23 3.80
C ARG A 9 -4.90 6.62 3.07
N TYR A 10 -5.94 6.21 3.79
CA TYR A 10 -7.21 5.77 3.20
C TYR A 10 -7.84 6.82 2.27
N LYS A 11 -7.51 8.12 2.42
CA LYS A 11 -7.98 9.18 1.52
C LYS A 11 -7.21 9.24 0.20
N MET A 12 -6.02 8.67 0.15
CA MET A 12 -5.09 8.74 -1.00
C MET A 12 -4.99 7.41 -1.76
N VAL A 13 -5.40 6.30 -1.13
CA VAL A 13 -5.19 4.96 -1.69
C VAL A 13 -5.98 4.71 -2.97
N ASN A 14 -7.18 5.27 -3.09
CA ASN A 14 -8.01 5.11 -4.28
C ASN A 14 -7.32 5.70 -5.51
N ASP A 15 -6.79 6.93 -5.39
CA ASP A 15 -6.04 7.56 -6.48
C ASP A 15 -4.82 6.74 -6.90
N ILE A 16 -4.13 6.09 -5.94
CA ILE A 16 -2.97 5.24 -6.23
C ILE A 16 -3.36 4.01 -7.06
N ILE A 17 -4.53 3.42 -6.78
CA ILE A 17 -5.04 2.24 -7.47
C ILE A 17 -5.66 2.62 -8.81
N GLU A 18 -6.55 3.61 -8.85
CA GLU A 18 -7.29 4.00 -10.06
C GLU A 18 -6.39 4.55 -11.17
N GLN A 19 -5.24 5.12 -10.81
CA GLN A 19 -4.27 5.67 -11.77
C GLN A 19 -3.10 4.72 -12.05
N ASP A 20 -3.13 3.49 -11.53
CA ASP A 20 -2.05 2.50 -11.68
C ASP A 20 -0.65 3.06 -11.35
N LEU A 21 -0.56 3.99 -10.38
CA LEU A 21 0.64 4.81 -10.15
C LEU A 21 1.90 4.00 -9.82
N LEU A 22 1.72 2.75 -9.38
CA LEU A 22 2.81 1.89 -8.95
C LEU A 22 3.10 0.75 -9.91
N ILE A 23 2.22 0.44 -10.86
CA ILE A 23 2.39 -0.68 -11.78
C ILE A 23 3.70 -0.51 -12.58
N GLY A 24 4.49 -1.59 -12.67
CA GLY A 24 5.80 -1.60 -13.32
C GLY A 24 6.93 -0.95 -12.53
N LYS A 25 6.67 -0.34 -11.38
CA LYS A 25 7.73 0.25 -10.54
C LYS A 25 8.52 -0.81 -9.80
N THR A 26 9.79 -0.54 -9.57
CA THR A 26 10.65 -1.36 -8.73
C THR A 26 10.37 -1.16 -7.24
N LYS A 27 10.85 -2.09 -6.41
CA LYS A 27 10.78 -1.96 -4.93
C LYS A 27 11.36 -0.63 -4.44
N ASP A 28 12.50 -0.21 -4.98
CA ASP A 28 13.17 1.04 -4.57
C ASP A 28 12.36 2.27 -4.97
N GLU A 29 11.78 2.30 -6.17
CA GLU A 29 10.90 3.39 -6.59
C GLU A 29 9.64 3.47 -5.73
N VAL A 30 9.02 2.33 -5.40
CA VAL A 30 7.89 2.28 -4.48
C VAL A 30 8.30 2.83 -3.11
N ILE A 31 9.48 2.47 -2.60
CA ILE A 31 10.01 3.01 -1.35
C ILE A 31 10.24 4.52 -1.47
N VAL A 32 10.75 5.02 -2.59
CA VAL A 32 10.96 6.45 -2.85
C VAL A 32 9.65 7.23 -2.93
N LEU A 33 8.55 6.61 -3.36
CA LEU A 33 7.23 7.25 -3.43
C LEU A 33 6.46 7.16 -2.11
N LEU A 34 6.35 5.95 -1.55
CA LEU A 34 5.47 5.65 -0.42
C LEU A 34 6.20 5.57 0.92
N GLY A 35 7.53 5.53 0.91
CA GLY A 35 8.34 5.29 2.10
C GLY A 35 8.52 3.80 2.37
N LYS A 36 9.11 3.46 3.52
CA LYS A 36 9.28 2.05 3.91
C LYS A 36 7.92 1.42 4.22
N PRO A 37 7.69 0.16 3.79
CA PRO A 37 6.46 -0.55 4.12
C PRO A 37 6.34 -0.81 5.62
N ASN A 38 5.12 -1.02 6.09
CA ASN A 38 4.86 -1.41 7.48
C ASN A 38 5.31 -2.84 7.76
N SER A 39 5.15 -3.73 6.78
CA SER A 39 5.72 -5.07 6.77
C SER A 39 6.01 -5.51 5.34
N SER A 40 6.97 -6.42 5.22
CA SER A 40 7.34 -7.10 3.98
C SER A 40 7.59 -8.57 4.31
N ILE A 41 7.09 -9.48 3.48
CA ILE A 41 7.26 -10.92 3.74
C ILE A 41 8.43 -11.41 2.90
N SER A 42 9.67 -11.46 3.43
CA SER A 42 10.88 -12.03 2.78
C SER A 42 11.31 -11.50 1.39
N GLU A 43 12.52 -11.90 0.95
CA GLU A 43 13.01 -11.66 -0.41
C GLU A 43 12.29 -12.52 -1.47
N GLU A 44 11.75 -13.68 -1.05
CA GLU A 44 11.04 -14.64 -1.92
C GLU A 44 9.55 -14.32 -2.08
N LYS A 45 8.95 -13.61 -1.11
CA LYS A 45 7.58 -13.12 -1.18
C LYS A 45 7.61 -11.62 -1.43
N ASP A 46 7.65 -11.31 -2.71
CA ASP A 46 7.57 -10.00 -3.33
C ASP A 46 6.32 -9.19 -2.92
N LEU A 47 6.15 -8.83 -1.64
CA LEU A 47 4.96 -8.18 -1.10
C LEU A 47 5.33 -7.03 -0.16
N PHE A 48 4.70 -5.88 -0.35
CA PHE A 48 4.69 -4.77 0.62
C PHE A 48 3.29 -4.52 1.18
N PHE A 49 3.23 -4.23 2.47
CA PHE A 49 2.01 -3.83 3.15
C PHE A 49 2.15 -2.41 3.71
N TYR A 50 1.17 -1.55 3.44
CA TYR A 50 1.06 -0.23 4.04
C TYR A 50 -0.27 -0.07 4.76
N LYS A 51 -0.22 0.22 6.07
CA LYS A 51 -1.42 0.55 6.84
C LYS A 51 -2.04 1.84 6.30
N LEU A 52 -3.35 1.80 6.06
CA LEU A 52 -4.10 2.93 5.54
C LEU A 52 -4.61 3.89 6.62
N GLY A 53 -4.55 3.45 7.88
CA GLY A 53 -5.20 4.12 8.98
C GLY A 53 -6.68 3.75 9.06
N GLN A 54 -7.41 4.46 9.91
CA GLN A 54 -8.81 4.17 10.18
C GLN A 54 -9.68 5.05 9.31
N GLN A 55 -10.44 4.45 8.39
CA GLN A 55 -11.50 5.18 7.72
C GLN A 55 -12.61 5.47 8.76
N PRO A 56 -13.07 6.74 8.88
CA PRO A 56 -14.21 7.06 9.72
C PRO A 56 -15.46 6.45 9.07
N SER A 57 -15.86 5.27 9.55
CA SER A 57 -17.10 4.59 9.19
C SER A 57 -18.09 4.69 10.35
N PHE A 58 -19.37 4.91 10.05
CA PHE A 58 -20.47 4.84 11.02
C PHE A 58 -20.82 3.41 11.42
N PHE A 59 -20.42 2.41 10.62
CA PHE A 59 -20.67 0.99 10.87
C PHE A 59 -19.33 0.26 10.84
N GLU A 60 -18.82 -0.01 12.03
CA GLU A 60 -17.54 -0.66 12.38
C GLU A 60 -16.26 -0.13 11.71
N PRO A 61 -15.24 0.21 12.50
CA PRO A 61 -13.95 0.58 11.94
C PRO A 61 -13.26 -0.65 11.35
N LYS A 62 -13.30 -0.77 10.02
CA LYS A 62 -12.47 -1.73 9.28
C LYS A 62 -11.05 -1.20 9.19
N ARG A 63 -10.09 -1.99 9.66
CA ARG A 63 -8.68 -1.72 9.45
C ARG A 63 -8.25 -2.36 8.14
N GLU A 64 -7.69 -1.57 7.26
CA GLU A 64 -7.30 -1.99 5.91
C GLU A 64 -5.84 -1.62 5.62
N GLN A 65 -5.25 -2.36 4.70
CA GLN A 65 -3.88 -2.15 4.25
C GLN A 65 -3.83 -2.16 2.72
N LEU A 66 -2.92 -1.36 2.18
CA LEU A 66 -2.50 -1.45 0.79
C LEU A 66 -1.52 -2.61 0.66
N LEU A 67 -1.88 -3.60 -0.14
CA LEU A 67 -1.03 -4.67 -0.62
C LEU A 67 -0.41 -4.25 -1.95
N ILE A 68 0.90 -4.43 -2.09
CA ILE A 68 1.63 -4.32 -3.34
C ILE A 68 2.32 -5.64 -3.61
N VAL A 69 2.05 -6.24 -4.77
CA VAL A 69 2.66 -7.49 -5.22
C VAL A 69 3.69 -7.17 -6.29
N PHE A 70 4.88 -7.73 -6.15
CA PHE A 70 5.94 -7.66 -7.13
C PHE A 70 6.11 -9.02 -7.83
N LYS A 71 6.62 -8.99 -9.05
CA LYS A 71 7.10 -10.15 -9.79
C LYS A 71 8.27 -9.72 -10.65
N HIS A 72 9.37 -10.46 -10.59
CA HIS A 72 10.62 -10.06 -11.26
C HIS A 72 11.05 -8.63 -10.88
N GLN A 73 10.90 -8.27 -9.59
CA GLN A 73 11.25 -6.97 -9.00
C GLN A 73 10.35 -5.78 -9.38
N GLU A 74 9.32 -5.97 -10.20
CA GLU A 74 8.38 -4.92 -10.61
C GLU A 74 6.98 -5.15 -10.03
N VAL A 75 6.24 -4.08 -9.72
CA VAL A 75 4.86 -4.17 -9.26
C VAL A 75 3.95 -4.71 -10.37
N VAL A 76 3.20 -5.76 -10.04
CA VAL A 76 2.20 -6.36 -10.93
C VAL A 76 0.77 -6.20 -10.40
N GLU A 77 0.60 -5.93 -9.11
CA GLU A 77 -0.71 -5.78 -8.51
C GLU A 77 -0.66 -4.81 -7.32
N VAL A 78 -1.73 -4.04 -7.17
CA VAL A 78 -1.98 -3.15 -6.03
C VAL A 78 -3.44 -3.34 -5.60
N ALA A 79 -3.66 -3.68 -4.34
CA ALA A 79 -5.01 -3.98 -3.83
C ALA A 79 -5.20 -3.52 -2.38
N ILE A 80 -6.46 -3.30 -1.99
CA ILE A 80 -6.84 -3.08 -0.58
C ILE A 80 -7.23 -4.43 0.01
N VAL A 81 -6.62 -4.77 1.15
CA VAL A 81 -6.92 -6.00 1.91
C VAL A 81 -7.20 -5.69 3.37
N PRO A 82 -7.98 -6.52 4.08
CA PRO A 82 -8.14 -6.41 5.53
C PRO A 82 -6.78 -6.49 6.24
N GLU A 83 -6.57 -5.61 7.23
CA GLU A 83 -5.43 -5.71 8.14
C GLU A 83 -5.56 -7.00 8.97
N GLN A 84 -4.58 -7.90 8.83
CA GLN A 84 -4.46 -9.15 9.61
C GLN A 84 -3.88 -8.88 11.00
#